data_AF-A0AAW1RIK3-F1
#
_entry.id   AF-A0AAW1RIK3-F1
#
_cell.length_a   1.000
_cell.length_b   1.000
_cell.length_c   1.000
_cell.angle_alpha   90.00
_cell.angle_beta   90.00
_cell.angle_gamma   90.00
#
_symmetry.space_group_name_H-M   'P 1'
#
loop_
_entity.id
_entity.type
_entity.pdbx_description
1 polymer ?
#
loop_
_entity_poly.entity_id
_entity_poly.type
_entity_poly.pdbx_seq_one_letter_code
_entity_poly.pdbx_strand_id
1 'polypeptide(L)'
;MLSQYEQERADRIAQNQLRLKQLGLHETVDQFARVAGQPVRRRAAPRPKRPITAEDLAAAPRRRSERGAGKAAVNYDESALDRADGSRTGRAKREGSGKALVLVQGPTKESYTQEQAASLGSCEEPWDLFVDGYDAAGQRVYDKIEGKTCHQCRQKTICKHTSCSSCELLVGVFCGDCLYMRYGENLNELDMAKWVCPVCRGICNCSFHRSRRGWAPTGSMYRSAIAAGYKSVAHFLVLTHLDESEDQGPVTSSAAESAAEPPLTNLTAVPPEESVIEVVTQAPPKRATRSSSRRPN
;
A
#
# COMPACT_ATOMS: atom_id res chain seq x y z
N MET A 1 -21.72 -49.06 30.11
CA MET A 1 -22.02 -47.87 30.91
C MET A 1 -21.43 -46.67 30.21
N LEU A 2 -22.15 -45.55 30.07
CA LEU A 2 -21.55 -44.25 29.73
C LEU A 2 -20.92 -43.65 30.99
N SER A 3 -19.84 -42.90 30.85
CA SER A 3 -19.19 -42.18 31.94
C SER A 3 -20.11 -41.10 32.53
N GLN A 4 -19.98 -40.81 33.83
CA GLN A 4 -20.74 -39.74 34.50
C GLN A 4 -20.59 -38.39 33.77
N TYR A 5 -19.38 -38.07 33.30
CA TYR A 5 -19.11 -36.86 32.52
C TYR A 5 -19.89 -36.84 31.18
N GLU A 6 -20.04 -37.99 30.54
CA GLU A 6 -20.79 -38.13 29.27
C GLU A 6 -22.30 -37.99 29.50
N GLN A 7 -22.81 -38.50 30.62
CA GLN A 7 -24.21 -38.34 31.05
C GLN A 7 -24.51 -36.85 31.30
N GLU A 8 -23.74 -36.19 32.17
CA GLU A 8 -23.91 -34.74 32.41
C GLU A 8 -23.75 -33.90 31.12
N ARG A 9 -22.87 -34.31 30.21
CA ARG A 9 -22.70 -33.65 28.90
C ARG A 9 -23.93 -33.86 28.02
N ALA A 10 -24.53 -35.05 28.02
CA ALA A 10 -25.79 -35.32 27.32
C ALA A 10 -26.94 -34.51 27.92
N ASP A 11 -27.06 -34.44 29.24
CA ASP A 11 -28.10 -33.65 29.93
C ASP A 11 -27.98 -32.16 29.63
N ARG A 12 -26.77 -31.60 29.69
CA ARG A 12 -26.52 -30.20 29.29
C ARG A 12 -26.84 -29.96 27.81
N ILE A 13 -26.62 -30.94 26.93
CA ILE A 13 -27.02 -30.85 25.51
C ILE A 13 -28.55 -30.88 25.37
N ALA A 14 -29.23 -31.79 26.07
CA ALA A 14 -30.69 -31.92 26.05
C ALA A 14 -31.40 -30.67 26.60
N GLN A 15 -30.93 -30.12 27.72
CA GLN A 15 -31.43 -28.86 28.29
C GLN A 15 -31.23 -27.69 27.32
N ASN A 16 -30.09 -27.59 26.66
CA ASN A 16 -29.85 -26.57 25.64
C ASN A 16 -30.75 -26.76 24.41
N GLN A 17 -30.99 -27.99 23.94
CA GLN A 17 -31.93 -28.28 22.85
C GLN A 17 -33.37 -27.90 23.22
N LEU A 18 -33.81 -28.17 24.45
CA LEU A 18 -35.12 -27.75 24.95
C LEU A 18 -35.23 -26.21 24.98
N ARG A 19 -34.18 -25.52 25.44
CA ARG A 19 -34.11 -24.05 25.43
C ARG A 19 -34.14 -23.46 24.02
N LEU A 20 -33.45 -24.06 23.05
CA LEU A 20 -33.48 -23.64 21.64
C LEU A 20 -34.88 -23.81 21.03
N LYS A 21 -35.61 -24.87 21.41
CA LYS A 21 -37.02 -25.08 21.01
C LYS A 21 -37.95 -24.05 21.66
N GLN A 22 -37.83 -23.82 22.97
CA GLN A 22 -38.62 -22.80 23.69
C GLN A 22 -38.44 -21.37 23.13
N LEU A 23 -37.27 -21.08 22.54
CA LEU A 23 -36.97 -19.78 21.90
C LEU A 23 -37.38 -19.71 20.42
N GLY A 24 -38.06 -20.72 19.86
CA GLY A 24 -38.48 -20.74 18.45
C GLY A 24 -37.34 -20.76 17.43
N LEU A 25 -36.09 -21.02 17.86
CA LEU A 25 -34.91 -20.86 17.01
C LEU A 25 -34.87 -21.89 15.87
N HIS A 26 -35.41 -23.09 16.08
CA HIS A 26 -35.55 -24.09 15.01
C HIS A 26 -36.57 -23.63 13.93
N GLU A 27 -37.71 -23.07 14.34
CA GLU A 27 -38.76 -22.61 13.42
C GLU A 27 -38.27 -21.45 12.54
N THR A 28 -37.53 -20.51 13.13
CA THR A 28 -36.92 -19.39 12.37
C THR A 28 -35.83 -19.87 11.41
N VAL A 29 -34.99 -20.84 11.79
CA VAL A 29 -34.01 -21.47 10.89
C VAL A 29 -34.70 -22.18 9.72
N ASP A 30 -35.76 -22.94 9.98
CA ASP A 30 -36.57 -23.58 8.93
C ASP A 30 -37.26 -22.56 8.02
N GLN A 31 -37.73 -21.44 8.56
CA GLN A 31 -38.30 -20.34 7.79
C GLN A 31 -37.26 -19.70 6.86
N PHE A 32 -36.04 -19.44 7.34
CA PHE A 32 -34.93 -18.95 6.50
C PHE A 32 -34.51 -19.98 5.45
N ALA A 33 -34.43 -21.27 5.80
CA ALA A 33 -34.12 -22.34 4.86
C ALA A 33 -35.16 -22.45 3.73
N ARG A 34 -36.45 -22.34 4.06
CA ARG A 34 -37.55 -22.30 3.07
C ARG A 34 -37.47 -21.09 2.14
N VAL A 35 -37.06 -19.92 2.65
CA VAL A 35 -36.87 -18.71 1.82
C VAL A 35 -35.62 -18.82 0.94
N ALA A 36 -34.52 -19.36 1.46
CA ALA A 36 -33.28 -19.57 0.70
C ALA A 36 -33.38 -20.67 -0.37
N GLY A 37 -34.17 -21.72 -0.10
CA GLY A 37 -34.42 -22.84 -1.02
C GLY A 37 -35.47 -22.58 -2.10
N GLN A 38 -36.18 -21.45 -2.07
CA GLN A 38 -37.11 -21.12 -3.16
C GLN A 38 -36.33 -20.81 -4.46
N PRO A 39 -36.68 -21.44 -5.59
CA PRO A 39 -36.07 -21.10 -6.87
C PRO A 39 -36.41 -19.65 -7.20
N VAL A 40 -35.40 -18.77 -7.17
CA VAL A 40 -35.55 -17.36 -7.51
C VAL A 40 -36.12 -17.27 -8.92
N ARG A 41 -37.41 -16.94 -9.04
CA ARG A 41 -38.06 -16.67 -10.33
C ARG A 41 -37.15 -15.73 -11.10
N ARG A 42 -36.61 -16.20 -12.25
CA ARG A 42 -35.69 -15.40 -13.09
C ARG A 42 -36.32 -14.03 -13.27
N ARG A 43 -35.72 -12.99 -12.67
CA ARG A 43 -36.28 -11.65 -12.73
C ARG A 43 -36.43 -11.29 -14.20
N ALA A 44 -37.66 -10.98 -14.62
CA ALA A 44 -37.90 -10.41 -15.93
C ALA A 44 -36.96 -9.21 -16.10
N ALA A 45 -36.46 -9.00 -17.33
CA ALA A 45 -35.46 -7.97 -17.62
C ALA A 45 -35.87 -6.65 -16.94
N PRO A 46 -34.96 -6.01 -16.19
CA PRO A 46 -35.34 -4.95 -15.26
C PRO A 46 -36.03 -3.84 -16.05
N ARG A 47 -37.32 -3.63 -15.79
CA ARG A 47 -38.06 -2.47 -16.33
C ARG A 47 -37.22 -1.22 -16.06
N PRO A 48 -37.04 -0.31 -17.04
CA PRO A 48 -36.22 0.87 -16.85
C PRO A 48 -36.74 1.62 -15.63
N LYS A 49 -35.93 1.65 -14.57
CA LYS A 49 -36.28 2.42 -13.38
C LYS A 49 -36.33 3.87 -13.80
N ARG A 50 -37.43 4.57 -13.49
CA ARG A 50 -37.49 6.02 -13.60
C ARG A 50 -36.28 6.59 -12.85
N PRO A 51 -35.52 7.57 -13.38
CA PRO A 51 -34.46 8.20 -12.62
C PRO A 51 -35.01 8.67 -11.27
N ILE A 52 -34.26 8.36 -10.21
CA ILE A 52 -34.57 8.77 -8.84
C ILE A 52 -34.46 10.29 -8.81
N THR A 53 -35.55 10.99 -8.47
CA THR A 53 -35.56 12.45 -8.46
C THR A 53 -34.93 13.01 -7.17
N ALA A 54 -34.78 14.34 -7.11
CA ALA A 54 -34.31 15.00 -5.89
C ALA A 54 -35.30 14.80 -4.72
N GLU A 55 -36.60 14.77 -4.99
CA GLU A 55 -37.64 14.48 -4.00
C GLU A 55 -37.56 13.02 -3.51
N ASP A 56 -37.37 12.05 -4.41
CA ASP A 56 -37.20 10.63 -4.05
C ASP A 56 -36.00 10.42 -3.09
N LEU A 57 -34.91 11.18 -3.28
CA LEU A 57 -33.74 11.17 -2.40
C LEU A 57 -33.95 11.93 -1.08
N ALA A 58 -34.78 12.97 -1.07
CA ALA A 58 -35.12 13.72 0.14
C ALA A 58 -36.07 12.92 1.06
N ALA A 59 -37.02 12.18 0.48
CA ALA A 59 -37.99 11.37 1.20
C ALA A 59 -37.43 10.03 1.74
N ALA A 60 -36.25 9.60 1.29
CA ALA A 60 -35.66 8.33 1.70
C ALA A 60 -35.28 8.32 3.21
N PRO A 61 -35.69 7.30 4.00
CA PRO A 61 -35.42 7.25 5.44
C PRO A 61 -33.91 7.13 5.71
N ARG A 62 -33.34 8.22 6.24
CA ARG A 62 -31.89 8.33 6.48
C ARG A 62 -31.43 7.41 7.61
N ARG A 63 -30.88 6.24 7.25
CA ARG A 63 -30.15 5.32 8.15
C ARG A 63 -28.81 5.93 8.64
N ARG A 64 -28.84 7.11 9.25
CA ARG A 64 -27.67 7.77 9.85
C ARG A 64 -27.73 7.60 11.36
N SER A 65 -26.76 6.89 11.92
CA SER A 65 -26.59 6.82 13.38
C SER A 65 -26.32 8.20 13.96
N GLU A 66 -26.94 8.54 15.09
CA GLU A 66 -26.79 9.82 15.79
C GLU A 66 -25.34 10.17 16.13
N ARG A 67 -24.48 9.15 16.31
CA ARG A 67 -23.01 9.24 16.44
C ARG A 67 -22.32 10.01 15.28
N GLY A 68 -23.03 10.24 14.17
CA GLY A 68 -22.60 11.05 13.02
C GLY A 68 -23.42 12.33 12.77
N ALA A 69 -24.28 12.74 13.70
CA ALA A 69 -25.01 14.02 13.62
C ALA A 69 -24.03 15.22 13.62
N GLY A 70 -24.48 16.37 13.09
CA GLY A 70 -23.69 17.60 12.95
C GLY A 70 -22.54 17.56 11.93
N LYS A 71 -21.95 16.38 11.66
CA LYS A 71 -20.87 16.23 10.68
C LYS A 71 -21.41 16.22 9.26
N ALA A 72 -20.69 16.86 8.33
CA ALA A 72 -20.97 16.74 6.90
C ALA A 72 -21.03 15.27 6.46
N ALA A 73 -21.80 14.96 5.41
CA ALA A 73 -21.74 13.65 4.79
C ALA A 73 -20.46 13.58 3.96
N VAL A 74 -19.57 12.62 4.25
CA VAL A 74 -18.37 12.40 3.43
C VAL A 74 -18.83 11.88 2.07
N ASN A 75 -18.68 12.69 1.04
CA ASN A 75 -18.97 12.28 -0.33
C ASN A 75 -17.78 11.47 -0.87
N TYR A 76 -18.04 10.21 -1.23
CA TYR A 76 -17.08 9.32 -1.88
C TYR A 76 -17.37 9.15 -3.38
N ASP A 77 -18.19 10.02 -3.98
CA ASP A 77 -18.51 9.98 -5.40
C ASP A 77 -17.38 10.58 -6.27
N GLU A 78 -16.33 9.78 -6.46
CA GLU A 78 -15.26 10.04 -7.43
C GLU A 78 -15.80 10.28 -8.86
N SER A 79 -17.05 9.87 -9.16
CA SER A 79 -17.63 10.07 -10.50
C SER A 79 -18.04 11.52 -10.80
N ALA A 80 -17.86 12.45 -9.86
CA ALA A 80 -17.78 13.88 -10.15
C ALA A 80 -16.51 14.21 -10.95
N LEU A 81 -15.37 13.59 -10.63
CA LEU A 81 -14.10 13.75 -11.34
C LEU A 81 -14.15 13.06 -12.72
N ASP A 82 -14.70 11.84 -12.80
CA ASP A 82 -14.93 11.13 -14.08
C ASP A 82 -15.78 11.93 -15.10
N ARG A 83 -16.64 12.84 -14.60
CA ARG A 83 -17.54 13.66 -15.43
C ARG A 83 -16.88 14.90 -16.01
N ALA A 84 -15.81 15.41 -15.40
CA ALA A 84 -15.05 16.54 -15.94
C ALA A 84 -14.35 16.19 -17.27
N ASP A 85 -13.92 14.93 -17.43
CA ASP A 85 -13.22 14.40 -18.62
C ASP A 85 -14.16 13.66 -19.61
N GLY A 86 -15.49 13.80 -19.46
CA GLY A 86 -16.46 13.17 -20.38
C GLY A 86 -16.40 11.64 -20.47
N SER A 87 -15.72 10.97 -19.54
CA SER A 87 -15.23 9.58 -19.62
C SER A 87 -16.34 8.49 -19.65
N ARG A 88 -17.61 8.90 -19.67
CA ARG A 88 -18.80 8.03 -19.59
C ARG A 88 -19.79 8.22 -20.73
N THR A 89 -19.30 8.25 -21.97
CA THR A 89 -20.07 7.64 -23.08
C THR A 89 -20.04 6.10 -22.91
N GLY A 90 -21.16 5.43 -23.21
CA GLY A 90 -21.42 4.08 -22.69
C GLY A 90 -20.65 2.95 -23.37
N ARG A 91 -19.97 2.10 -22.58
CA ARG A 91 -19.48 0.74 -22.91
C ARG A 91 -18.97 0.54 -24.35
N ALA A 92 -18.15 1.46 -24.85
CA ALA A 92 -17.49 1.31 -26.14
C ALA A 92 -16.40 0.22 -26.10
N LYS A 93 -16.20 -0.45 -27.24
CA LYS A 93 -15.19 -1.49 -27.45
C LYS A 93 -13.79 -0.90 -27.27
N ARG A 94 -12.97 -1.48 -26.38
CA ARG A 94 -11.56 -1.09 -26.22
C ARG A 94 -10.72 -1.66 -27.36
N GLU A 95 -10.62 -0.90 -28.44
CA GLU A 95 -9.55 -1.02 -29.43
C GLU A 95 -8.57 0.15 -29.25
N GLY A 96 -7.34 0.00 -29.75
CA GLY A 96 -6.21 0.80 -29.29
C GLY A 96 -6.26 2.26 -29.72
N SER A 97 -6.27 3.17 -28.75
CA SER A 97 -5.75 4.53 -28.93
C SER A 97 -4.86 4.91 -27.74
N GLY A 98 -3.77 5.62 -28.03
CA GLY A 98 -2.82 6.10 -27.03
C GLY A 98 -3.41 7.27 -26.24
N LYS A 99 -4.33 6.99 -25.31
CA LYS A 99 -4.80 8.00 -24.35
C LYS A 99 -3.61 8.49 -23.53
N ALA A 100 -3.27 9.76 -23.69
CA ALA A 100 -2.27 10.44 -22.87
C ALA A 100 -2.59 10.26 -21.37
N LEU A 101 -1.55 10.17 -20.55
CA LEU A 101 -1.68 9.93 -19.10
C LEU A 101 -2.08 11.21 -18.37
N VAL A 102 -3.31 11.66 -18.60
CA VAL A 102 -3.93 12.76 -17.87
C VAL A 102 -4.16 12.31 -16.44
N LEU A 103 -3.38 12.84 -15.50
CA LEU A 103 -3.78 12.86 -14.10
C LEU A 103 -4.91 13.87 -13.94
N VAL A 104 -6.02 13.43 -13.35
CA VAL A 104 -6.95 14.35 -12.69
C VAL A 104 -6.15 15.12 -11.65
N GLN A 105 -6.16 16.45 -11.71
CA GLN A 105 -5.47 17.25 -10.70
C GLN A 105 -6.26 17.25 -9.39
N GLY A 106 -5.55 17.22 -8.27
CA GLY A 106 -6.17 17.35 -6.95
C GLY A 106 -6.49 18.81 -6.61
N PRO A 107 -7.23 19.09 -5.52
CA PRO A 107 -7.39 20.44 -4.98
C PRO A 107 -6.07 21.15 -4.61
N THR A 108 -4.95 20.42 -4.49
CA THR A 108 -3.60 20.99 -4.40
C THR A 108 -2.75 20.57 -5.60
N LYS A 109 -1.87 21.47 -6.08
CA LYS A 109 -0.84 21.15 -7.07
C LYS A 109 0.02 20.00 -6.54
N GLU A 110 0.31 19.02 -7.40
CA GLU A 110 1.31 18.01 -7.10
C GLU A 110 2.72 18.58 -7.31
N SER A 111 3.62 18.20 -6.40
CA SER A 111 4.82 18.95 -6.06
C SER A 111 5.78 18.02 -5.30
N TYR A 112 7.03 17.96 -5.73
CA TYR A 112 8.08 17.13 -5.15
C TYR A 112 9.42 17.87 -5.10
N THR A 113 10.21 17.62 -4.05
CA THR A 113 11.54 18.22 -3.89
C THR A 113 12.63 17.42 -4.60
N GLN A 114 13.78 18.05 -4.88
CA GLN A 114 14.93 17.37 -5.47
C GLN A 114 15.48 16.24 -4.58
N GLU A 115 15.40 16.38 -3.25
CA GLU A 115 15.68 15.28 -2.30
C GLU A 115 14.76 14.08 -2.52
N GLN A 116 13.47 14.32 -2.77
CA GLN A 116 12.48 13.27 -3.01
C GLN A 116 12.74 12.57 -4.34
N ALA A 117 13.19 13.28 -5.37
CA ALA A 117 13.67 12.71 -6.63
C ALA A 117 14.94 11.86 -6.45
N ALA A 118 15.94 12.37 -5.70
CA ALA A 118 17.13 11.59 -5.35
C ALA A 118 16.81 10.36 -4.46
N SER A 119 15.68 10.39 -3.73
CA SER A 119 15.20 9.27 -2.91
C SER A 119 14.46 8.18 -3.69
N LEU A 120 14.27 8.34 -5.02
CA LEU A 120 13.71 7.29 -5.88
C LEU A 120 14.66 6.09 -5.91
N GLY A 121 14.22 4.96 -5.38
CA GLY A 121 14.97 3.71 -5.51
C GLY A 121 14.82 3.12 -6.90
N SER A 122 15.86 2.43 -7.36
CA SER A 122 15.87 1.68 -8.61
C SER A 122 16.41 0.28 -8.40
N CYS A 123 16.08 -0.63 -9.30
CA CYS A 123 16.60 -2.00 -9.35
C CYS A 123 17.51 -2.22 -10.56
N GLU A 124 18.42 -3.17 -10.42
CA GLU A 124 19.23 -3.70 -11.53
C GLU A 124 18.58 -4.94 -12.15
N GLU A 125 18.05 -5.86 -11.33
CA GLU A 125 17.34 -7.05 -11.79
C GLU A 125 15.81 -6.82 -11.81
N PRO A 126 15.08 -7.42 -12.78
CA PRO A 126 13.62 -7.39 -12.78
C PRO A 126 13.04 -8.27 -11.66
N TRP A 127 11.95 -7.84 -11.05
CA TRP A 127 11.18 -8.67 -10.11
C TRP A 127 10.16 -9.53 -10.84
N ASP A 128 10.15 -10.84 -10.55
CA ASP A 128 9.14 -11.79 -11.03
C ASP A 128 7.75 -11.52 -10.43
N LEU A 129 7.01 -10.65 -11.10
CA LEU A 129 5.65 -10.28 -10.74
C LEU A 129 4.71 -11.50 -10.72
N PHE A 130 3.88 -11.57 -9.68
CA PHE A 130 2.86 -12.60 -9.49
C PHE A 130 3.40 -14.03 -9.21
N VAL A 131 4.68 -14.17 -8.84
CA VAL A 131 5.27 -15.46 -8.40
C VAL A 131 5.31 -15.58 -6.87
N ASP A 132 5.83 -14.57 -6.17
CA ASP A 132 6.03 -14.62 -4.72
C ASP A 132 4.70 -14.56 -3.91
N GLY A 133 4.45 -15.60 -3.11
CA GLY A 133 3.20 -15.79 -2.37
C GLY A 133 1.99 -16.10 -3.24
N TYR A 134 2.21 -16.75 -4.39
CA TYR A 134 1.19 -17.38 -5.21
C TYR A 134 1.34 -18.91 -5.17
N ASP A 135 0.25 -19.64 -5.41
CA ASP A 135 0.28 -21.10 -5.54
C ASP A 135 0.54 -21.57 -6.98
N ALA A 136 0.67 -22.88 -7.17
CA ALA A 136 0.89 -23.50 -8.48
C ALA A 136 -0.29 -23.32 -9.47
N ALA A 137 -1.43 -22.77 -9.04
CA ALA A 137 -2.56 -22.39 -9.89
C ALA A 137 -2.60 -20.87 -10.17
N GLY A 138 -1.59 -20.11 -9.72
CA GLY A 138 -1.50 -18.66 -9.90
C GLY A 138 -2.44 -17.87 -8.99
N GLN A 139 -2.95 -18.46 -7.90
CA GLN A 139 -3.81 -17.77 -6.94
C GLN A 139 -2.98 -17.21 -5.78
N ARG A 140 -3.31 -15.99 -5.32
CA ARG A 140 -2.60 -15.34 -4.19
C ARG A 140 -2.86 -16.11 -2.89
N VAL A 141 -1.81 -16.48 -2.18
CA VAL A 141 -1.92 -17.23 -0.92
C VAL A 141 -2.06 -16.25 0.26
N TYR A 142 -3.23 -16.29 0.90
CA TYR A 142 -3.57 -15.47 2.06
C TYR A 142 -3.46 -16.30 3.34
N ASP A 143 -2.85 -15.73 4.38
CA ASP A 143 -2.86 -16.32 5.71
C ASP A 143 -3.18 -15.28 6.79
N LYS A 144 -3.93 -15.73 7.81
CA LYS A 144 -4.36 -14.96 8.97
C LYS A 144 -3.33 -14.99 10.10
N ILE A 145 -2.41 -15.94 10.14
CA ILE A 145 -1.43 -16.10 11.22
C ILE A 145 -0.09 -15.46 10.82
N GLU A 146 0.74 -16.17 10.07
CA GLU A 146 2.13 -15.87 9.67
C GLU A 146 2.23 -14.83 8.56
N GLY A 147 1.20 -14.71 7.71
CA GLY A 147 1.17 -13.71 6.64
C GLY A 147 1.43 -12.27 7.13
N LYS A 148 1.91 -11.40 6.26
CA LYS A 148 2.11 -9.96 6.55
C LYS A 148 1.18 -9.11 5.68
N THR A 149 0.80 -7.94 6.19
CA THR A 149 -0.11 -7.01 5.49
C THR A 149 0.69 -5.94 4.77
N CYS A 150 0.65 -5.93 3.44
CA CYS A 150 1.28 -4.87 2.65
C CYS A 150 0.48 -3.55 2.75
N HIS A 151 1.15 -2.44 3.06
CA HIS A 151 0.58 -1.08 3.10
C HIS A 151 -0.14 -0.67 1.80
N GLN A 152 0.42 -1.04 0.65
CA GLN A 152 -0.03 -0.56 -0.67
C GLN A 152 -1.29 -1.27 -1.19
N CYS A 153 -1.35 -2.62 -1.11
CA CYS A 153 -2.51 -3.40 -1.56
C CYS A 153 -3.46 -3.79 -0.41
N ARG A 154 -3.03 -3.65 0.85
CA ARG A 154 -3.76 -4.00 2.08
C ARG A 154 -4.14 -5.48 2.21
N GLN A 155 -3.51 -6.35 1.43
CA GLN A 155 -3.67 -7.80 1.49
C GLN A 155 -2.73 -8.41 2.53
N LYS A 156 -3.22 -9.35 3.34
CA LYS A 156 -2.43 -10.15 4.28
C LYS A 156 -2.03 -11.48 3.62
N THR A 157 -0.75 -11.64 3.25
CA THR A 157 -0.28 -12.76 2.41
C THR A 157 1.10 -13.26 2.86
N ILE A 158 1.49 -14.46 2.42
CA ILE A 158 2.74 -15.13 2.84
C ILE A 158 3.98 -14.75 2.02
N CYS A 159 3.85 -13.89 1.01
CA CYS A 159 4.97 -13.42 0.19
C CYS A 159 6.06 -12.68 1.01
N LYS A 160 7.24 -12.48 0.42
CA LYS A 160 8.27 -11.61 0.99
C LYS A 160 7.73 -10.19 1.18
N HIS A 161 8.11 -9.58 2.29
CA HIS A 161 7.71 -8.21 2.63
C HIS A 161 8.87 -7.42 3.23
N THR A 162 8.96 -6.13 2.87
CA THR A 162 9.92 -5.19 3.44
C THR A 162 9.65 -4.90 4.93
N SER A 163 10.65 -4.33 5.60
CA SER A 163 10.54 -3.70 6.92
C SER A 163 11.38 -2.42 6.91
N CYS A 164 10.84 -1.31 7.41
CA CYS A 164 11.51 -0.02 7.36
C CYS A 164 12.45 0.18 8.55
N SER A 165 13.74 0.37 8.32
CA SER A 165 14.74 0.66 9.37
C SER A 165 14.44 1.95 10.15
N SER A 166 13.82 2.94 9.50
CA SER A 166 13.55 4.26 10.07
C SER A 166 12.27 4.34 10.92
N CYS A 167 11.33 3.40 10.79
CA CYS A 167 10.05 3.51 11.52
C CYS A 167 9.47 2.20 12.06
N GLU A 168 9.86 1.03 11.53
CA GLU A 168 9.38 -0.30 11.95
C GLU A 168 7.85 -0.53 11.91
N LEU A 169 7.07 0.49 11.52
CA LEU A 169 5.60 0.46 11.45
C LEU A 169 5.09 -0.29 10.21
N LEU A 170 3.84 -0.78 10.30
CA LEU A 170 3.12 -1.42 9.19
C LEU A 170 3.01 -0.57 7.91
N VAL A 171 3.16 0.76 8.00
CA VAL A 171 3.20 1.65 6.81
C VAL A 171 4.50 1.50 5.99
N GLY A 172 5.54 0.89 6.58
CA GLY A 172 6.80 0.54 5.92
C GLY A 172 6.85 -0.88 5.34
N VAL A 173 5.75 -1.64 5.43
CA VAL A 173 5.68 -3.05 5.01
C VAL A 173 5.07 -3.15 3.61
N PHE A 174 5.86 -3.56 2.62
CA PHE A 174 5.46 -3.69 1.22
C PHE A 174 5.79 -5.09 0.69
N CYS A 175 4.87 -5.72 -0.05
CA CYS A 175 5.21 -6.93 -0.81
C CYS A 175 5.96 -6.57 -2.10
N GLY A 176 6.80 -7.49 -2.60
CA GLY A 176 7.67 -7.24 -3.75
C GLY A 176 6.93 -6.72 -4.99
N ASP A 177 5.78 -7.31 -5.35
CA ASP A 177 4.97 -6.84 -6.50
C ASP A 177 4.59 -5.35 -6.39
N CYS A 178 4.20 -4.91 -5.19
CA CYS A 178 3.82 -3.53 -4.94
C CYS A 178 5.04 -2.61 -4.89
N LEU A 179 6.14 -3.07 -4.32
CA LEU A 179 7.39 -2.33 -4.25
C LEU A 179 7.95 -2.04 -5.65
N TYR A 180 8.06 -3.09 -6.48
CA TYR A 180 8.55 -3.00 -7.85
C TYR A 180 7.62 -2.14 -8.73
N MET A 181 6.33 -2.50 -8.85
CA MET A 181 5.41 -1.75 -9.73
C MET A 181 5.23 -0.28 -9.32
N ARG A 182 5.25 0.02 -8.01
CA ARG A 182 4.90 1.37 -7.52
C ARG A 182 6.09 2.27 -7.27
N TYR A 183 7.25 1.72 -6.91
CA TYR A 183 8.43 2.49 -6.52
C TYR A 183 9.63 2.19 -7.42
N GLY A 184 9.78 0.96 -7.93
CA GLY A 184 10.85 0.57 -8.85
C GLY A 184 12.03 -0.09 -8.16
N GLU A 185 11.80 -0.62 -6.96
CA GLU A 185 12.79 -1.29 -6.12
C GLU A 185 12.53 -2.80 -6.11
N ASN A 186 13.58 -3.60 -6.28
CA ASN A 186 13.53 -5.06 -6.21
C ASN A 186 13.76 -5.49 -4.75
N LEU A 187 12.83 -6.24 -4.17
CA LEU A 187 12.90 -6.65 -2.76
C LEU A 187 14.13 -7.53 -2.46
N ASN A 188 14.63 -8.28 -3.45
CA ASN A 188 15.82 -9.14 -3.28
C ASN A 188 17.13 -8.32 -3.18
N GLU A 189 17.18 -7.12 -3.75
CA GLU A 189 18.37 -6.23 -3.76
C GLU A 189 18.47 -5.37 -2.48
N LEU A 190 17.46 -5.40 -1.60
CA LEU A 190 17.39 -4.47 -0.46
C LEU A 190 18.20 -4.93 0.76
N ASP A 191 19.17 -4.11 1.16
CA ASP A 191 19.68 -4.10 2.53
C ASP A 191 18.60 -3.59 3.50
N MET A 192 17.83 -4.53 4.04
CA MET A 192 16.75 -4.30 4.99
C MET A 192 17.17 -3.61 6.30
N ALA A 193 18.47 -3.58 6.65
CA ALA A 193 18.97 -2.85 7.81
C ALA A 193 19.13 -1.34 7.51
N LYS A 194 19.35 -0.98 6.25
CA LYS A 194 19.48 0.42 5.79
C LYS A 194 18.21 0.96 5.12
N TRP A 195 17.34 0.09 4.62
CA TRP A 195 16.20 0.48 3.78
C TRP A 195 15.14 1.33 4.52
N VAL A 196 15.01 2.57 4.08
CA VAL A 196 13.97 3.53 4.50
C VAL A 196 12.79 3.43 3.52
N CYS A 197 11.56 3.31 4.02
CA CYS A 197 10.39 3.10 3.17
C CYS A 197 9.89 4.36 2.44
N PRO A 198 9.12 4.23 1.34
CA PRO A 198 8.50 5.34 0.61
C PRO A 198 7.64 6.30 1.43
N VAL A 199 7.13 5.88 2.60
CA VAL A 199 6.38 6.77 3.52
C VAL A 199 7.32 7.72 4.25
N CYS A 200 8.43 7.20 4.76
CA CYS A 200 9.49 7.98 5.41
C CYS A 200 10.24 8.89 4.41
N ARG A 201 10.50 8.40 3.18
CA ARG A 201 11.06 9.22 2.08
C ARG A 201 10.09 10.26 1.51
N GLY A 202 8.85 10.32 2.00
CA GLY A 202 7.84 11.26 1.50
C GLY A 202 7.23 10.95 0.12
N ILE A 203 7.72 9.95 -0.64
CA ILE A 203 7.26 9.63 -2.01
C ILE A 203 6.07 8.65 -2.10
N CYS A 204 5.46 8.23 -0.99
CA CYS A 204 4.41 7.20 -0.98
C CYS A 204 3.18 7.55 -1.83
N ASN A 205 2.93 6.76 -2.88
CA ASN A 205 1.84 6.94 -3.85
C ASN A 205 0.58 6.09 -3.53
N CYS A 206 0.34 5.72 -2.27
CA CYS A 206 -0.94 5.13 -1.88
C CYS A 206 -2.04 6.21 -1.81
N SER A 207 -3.28 5.85 -2.17
CA SER A 207 -4.39 6.81 -2.26
C SER A 207 -4.62 7.56 -0.95
N PHE A 208 -4.50 6.89 0.20
CA PHE A 208 -4.68 7.50 1.51
C PHE A 208 -3.68 8.63 1.80
N HIS A 209 -2.39 8.45 1.49
CA HIS A 209 -1.39 9.50 1.69
C HIS A 209 -1.53 10.66 0.70
N ARG A 210 -1.93 10.37 -0.55
CA ARG A 210 -2.16 11.39 -1.58
C ARG A 210 -3.39 12.24 -1.28
N SER A 211 -4.53 11.63 -0.98
CA SER A 211 -5.74 12.35 -0.56
C SER A 211 -5.50 13.18 0.71
N ARG A 212 -4.65 12.71 1.64
CA ARG A 212 -4.25 13.50 2.83
C ARG A 212 -3.38 14.73 2.50
N ARG A 213 -2.73 14.77 1.33
CA ARG A 213 -1.99 15.94 0.80
C ARG A 213 -2.83 16.83 -0.12
N GLY A 214 -4.06 16.42 -0.44
CA GLY A 214 -4.90 17.07 -1.46
C GLY A 214 -4.59 16.63 -2.89
N TRP A 215 -3.74 15.63 -3.11
CA TRP A 215 -3.41 15.10 -4.44
C TRP A 215 -4.39 13.99 -4.87
N ALA A 216 -4.68 13.90 -6.16
CA ALA A 216 -5.59 12.90 -6.72
C ALA A 216 -5.06 11.46 -6.58
N PRO A 217 -5.92 10.45 -6.43
CA PRO A 217 -5.50 9.07 -6.18
C PRO A 217 -4.88 8.39 -7.43
N THR A 218 -3.67 7.84 -7.27
CA THR A 218 -2.83 7.10 -8.25
C THR A 218 -3.53 6.01 -9.08
N GLY A 219 -4.65 5.47 -8.61
CA GLY A 219 -5.39 4.41 -9.30
C GLY A 219 -4.52 3.23 -9.76
N SER A 220 -4.69 2.87 -11.04
CA SER A 220 -4.03 1.74 -11.72
C SER A 220 -3.14 2.21 -12.88
N MET A 221 -2.28 3.21 -12.63
CA MET A 221 -1.44 3.85 -13.65
C MET A 221 -0.14 3.11 -14.00
N TYR A 222 0.18 1.96 -13.40
CA TYR A 222 1.46 1.24 -13.64
C TYR A 222 1.72 0.97 -15.13
N ARG A 223 0.76 0.37 -15.83
CA ARG A 223 0.91 0.08 -17.27
C ARG A 223 1.12 1.33 -18.11
N SER A 224 0.50 2.46 -17.72
CA SER A 224 0.65 3.73 -18.42
C SER A 224 2.00 4.40 -18.14
N ALA A 225 2.54 4.27 -16.93
CA ALA A 225 3.87 4.77 -16.57
C ALA A 225 4.98 4.00 -17.33
N ILE A 226 4.89 2.67 -17.39
CA ILE A 226 5.81 1.85 -18.19
C ILE A 226 5.69 2.18 -19.70
N ALA A 227 4.46 2.32 -20.21
CA ALA A 227 4.24 2.68 -21.62
C ALA A 227 4.74 4.09 -21.99
N ALA A 228 4.92 4.98 -21.00
CA ALA A 228 5.54 6.29 -21.14
C ALA A 228 7.07 6.28 -20.88
N GLY A 229 7.69 5.11 -20.69
CA GLY A 229 9.14 4.94 -20.53
C GLY A 229 9.68 5.06 -19.10
N TYR A 230 8.82 5.23 -18.08
CA TYR A 230 9.26 5.37 -16.69
C TYR A 230 9.45 4.02 -16.02
N LYS A 231 10.50 3.87 -15.19
CA LYS A 231 10.79 2.62 -14.43
C LYS A 231 9.65 2.18 -13.51
N SER A 232 8.93 3.12 -12.91
CA SER A 232 7.82 2.85 -11.97
C SER A 232 6.82 4.00 -11.88
N VAL A 233 5.72 3.77 -11.16
CA VAL A 233 4.72 4.82 -10.87
C VAL A 233 5.31 6.00 -10.09
N ALA A 234 6.24 5.76 -9.15
CA ALA A 234 6.90 6.84 -8.42
C ALA A 234 7.82 7.67 -9.32
N HIS A 235 8.58 7.03 -10.23
CA HIS A 235 9.40 7.74 -11.21
C HIS A 235 8.55 8.66 -12.09
N PHE A 236 7.39 8.18 -12.57
CA PHE A 236 6.47 9.05 -13.31
C PHE A 236 6.05 10.26 -12.47
N LEU A 237 5.42 10.03 -11.30
CA LEU A 237 4.82 11.09 -10.49
C LEU A 237 5.84 12.15 -10.04
N VAL A 238 7.02 11.70 -9.59
CA VAL A 238 8.05 12.57 -9.03
C VAL A 238 8.76 13.37 -10.13
N LEU A 239 8.95 12.80 -11.32
CA LEU A 239 9.60 13.51 -12.44
C LEU A 239 8.64 14.41 -13.23
N THR A 240 7.34 14.11 -13.30
CA THR A 240 6.35 15.02 -13.94
C THR A 240 5.89 16.16 -13.04
N HIS A 241 6.20 16.09 -11.74
CA HIS A 241 5.79 17.07 -10.72
C HIS A 241 6.96 17.49 -9.81
N LEU A 242 8.19 17.41 -10.32
CA LEU A 242 9.35 18.02 -9.69
C LEU A 242 9.14 19.53 -9.69
N ASP A 243 9.28 20.19 -8.54
CA ASP A 243 9.31 21.64 -8.52
C ASP A 243 10.71 22.12 -8.93
N GLU A 244 10.84 22.50 -10.19
CA GLU A 244 11.92 23.34 -10.69
C GLU A 244 11.77 24.77 -10.14
N SER A 245 11.86 24.89 -8.81
CA SER A 245 12.08 26.19 -8.17
C SER A 245 13.50 26.62 -8.48
N GLU A 246 13.68 27.33 -9.60
CA GLU A 246 14.98 27.87 -10.00
C GLU A 246 15.58 28.69 -8.85
N ASP A 247 16.70 28.21 -8.32
CA ASP A 247 17.59 29.04 -7.52
C ASP A 247 18.31 30.01 -8.48
N GLN A 248 17.60 31.05 -8.92
CA GLN A 248 18.15 32.12 -9.75
C GLN A 248 19.08 33.01 -8.91
N GLY A 249 20.19 32.43 -8.47
CA GLY A 249 21.39 33.18 -8.14
C GLY A 249 21.78 34.04 -9.34
N PRO A 250 22.07 35.34 -9.17
CA PRO A 250 22.22 36.28 -10.28
C PRO A 250 23.55 36.09 -11.03
N VAL A 251 23.61 35.09 -11.91
CA VAL A 251 24.71 34.90 -12.87
C VAL A 251 24.64 35.96 -13.98
N THR A 252 25.24 37.11 -13.71
CA THR A 252 25.46 38.19 -14.67
C THR A 252 26.25 37.69 -15.89
N SER A 253 25.72 37.93 -17.09
CA SER A 253 26.36 37.52 -18.34
C SER A 253 27.53 38.43 -18.73
N SER A 254 28.73 37.87 -18.79
CA SER A 254 29.84 38.37 -19.62
C SER A 254 30.61 37.19 -20.21
N ALA A 255 31.14 37.37 -21.42
CA ALA A 255 31.82 36.32 -22.19
C ALA A 255 33.33 36.60 -22.33
N ALA A 256 34.03 35.71 -23.03
CA ALA A 256 35.48 35.69 -23.27
C ALA A 256 36.34 35.25 -22.05
N GLU A 257 37.52 34.63 -22.19
CA GLU A 257 38.26 34.23 -23.41
C GLU A 257 39.07 32.93 -23.20
N SER A 258 39.98 32.57 -24.13
CA SER A 258 40.50 31.20 -24.31
C SER A 258 41.91 30.90 -23.78
N ALA A 259 42.09 29.65 -23.33
CA ALA A 259 43.29 28.80 -23.43
C ALA A 259 44.61 29.16 -22.68
N ALA A 260 45.11 28.23 -21.85
CA ALA A 260 46.49 27.68 -21.87
C ALA A 260 46.78 26.65 -20.76
N GLU A 261 47.61 25.65 -21.06
CA GLU A 261 48.38 24.75 -20.15
C GLU A 261 49.80 24.60 -20.72
N PRO A 262 50.79 24.02 -20.01
CA PRO A 262 51.20 24.18 -18.60
C PRO A 262 52.69 24.67 -18.53
N PRO A 263 53.43 24.56 -17.40
CA PRO A 263 54.32 23.38 -17.21
C PRO A 263 54.61 22.96 -15.73
N LEU A 264 55.53 22.00 -15.55
CA LEU A 264 55.89 21.27 -14.31
C LEU A 264 57.14 21.82 -13.58
N THR A 265 57.31 21.55 -12.27
CA THR A 265 58.59 21.05 -11.64
C THR A 265 58.48 20.60 -10.15
N ASN A 266 58.61 19.28 -9.91
CA ASN A 266 59.39 18.51 -8.91
C ASN A 266 59.98 19.06 -7.56
N LEU A 267 59.80 18.25 -6.48
CA LEU A 267 60.76 17.82 -5.40
C LEU A 267 61.30 18.90 -4.39
N THR A 268 61.71 18.67 -3.12
CA THR A 268 61.77 17.51 -2.15
C THR A 268 62.09 17.99 -0.72
N ALA A 269 61.59 17.34 0.35
CA ALA A 269 62.18 17.28 1.72
C ALA A 269 61.44 16.26 2.64
N VAL A 270 62.07 15.74 3.72
CA VAL A 270 61.50 14.71 4.64
C VAL A 270 61.94 14.94 6.14
N PRO A 271 61.75 14.05 7.16
CA PRO A 271 61.22 14.43 8.48
C PRO A 271 62.31 14.44 9.60
N PRO A 272 61.95 14.69 10.87
CA PRO A 272 61.41 13.66 11.79
C PRO A 272 60.05 14.12 12.42
N GLU A 273 59.45 13.65 13.53
CA GLU A 273 59.85 12.86 14.72
C GLU A 273 58.73 11.86 15.15
N GLU A 274 58.93 11.14 16.26
CA GLU A 274 58.08 10.01 16.74
C GLU A 274 57.24 10.35 17.99
N SER A 275 56.15 9.61 18.21
CA SER A 275 55.72 9.25 19.58
C SER A 275 54.86 7.98 19.58
N VAL A 276 55.04 7.13 20.61
CA VAL A 276 54.37 5.83 20.76
C VAL A 276 53.84 5.69 22.19
N ILE A 277 52.54 5.42 22.35
CA ILE A 277 51.90 5.03 23.63
C ILE A 277 50.85 3.93 23.35
N GLU A 278 50.60 3.06 24.33
CA GLU A 278 50.06 1.71 24.16
C GLU A 278 48.51 1.55 24.17
N VAL A 279 48.07 0.58 23.37
CA VAL A 279 47.10 -0.51 23.67
C VAL A 279 46.11 -0.32 24.82
N VAL A 280 44.80 -0.36 24.50
CA VAL A 280 43.81 -1.21 25.20
C VAL A 280 42.80 -1.78 24.20
N THR A 281 42.73 -3.12 24.07
CA THR A 281 41.62 -3.80 23.40
C THR A 281 40.66 -4.40 24.42
N GLN A 282 39.35 -4.15 24.31
CA GLN A 282 38.33 -4.81 25.14
C GLN A 282 37.39 -5.68 24.28
N ALA A 283 37.14 -6.91 24.74
CA ALA A 283 36.25 -7.85 24.07
C ALA A 283 34.79 -7.75 24.60
N PRO A 284 33.76 -7.93 23.76
CA PRO A 284 32.37 -7.83 24.19
C PRO A 284 31.94 -8.99 25.10
N PRO A 285 31.05 -8.76 26.10
CA PRO A 285 30.69 -9.76 27.10
C PRO A 285 29.75 -10.84 26.57
N LYS A 286 29.96 -12.08 27.02
CA LYS A 286 29.13 -13.25 26.69
C LYS A 286 27.76 -13.15 27.38
N ARG A 287 26.67 -13.24 26.61
CA ARG A 287 25.29 -13.18 27.14
C ARG A 287 24.88 -14.54 27.74
N ALA A 288 24.47 -14.54 29.01
CA ALA A 288 24.18 -15.77 29.75
C ALA A 288 22.93 -16.52 29.26
N THR A 289 23.02 -17.84 29.20
CA THR A 289 21.91 -18.77 28.92
C THR A 289 21.00 -18.91 30.15
N ARG A 290 19.72 -18.56 30.05
CA ARG A 290 18.74 -18.88 31.11
C ARG A 290 18.37 -20.36 31.05
N SER A 291 18.69 -21.10 32.10
CA SER A 291 18.36 -22.52 32.26
C SER A 291 16.85 -22.75 32.35
N SER A 292 16.38 -23.82 31.70
CA SER A 292 15.02 -24.34 31.90
C SER A 292 14.92 -25.01 33.28
N SER A 293 14.04 -24.50 34.15
CA SER A 293 13.68 -25.17 35.40
C SER A 293 12.26 -25.75 35.29
N ARG A 294 12.16 -27.08 35.35
CA ARG A 294 10.88 -27.78 35.53
C ARG A 294 10.30 -27.46 36.91
N ARG A 295 8.98 -27.46 37.04
CA ARG A 295 8.28 -27.77 38.30
C ARG A 295 7.44 -29.04 38.12
N PRO A 296 7.44 -29.97 39.08
CA PRO A 296 6.57 -31.15 39.07
C PRO A 296 5.24 -30.88 39.81
N ASN A 297 4.32 -31.85 39.67
CA ASN A 297 2.94 -31.90 40.21
C ASN A 297 2.01 -30.81 39.66
#